data_AF-A0A5J4QZQ8-F1
#
_entry.id   AF-A0A5J4QZQ8-F1
#
_cell.length_a   1.000
_cell.length_b   1.000
_cell.length_c   1.000
_cell.angle_alpha   90.00
_cell.angle_beta   90.00
_cell.angle_gamma   90.00
#
_symmetry.space_group_name_H-M   'P 1'
#
loop_
_entity.id
_entity.type
_entity.pdbx_description
1 polymer ?
#
loop_
_entity_poly.entity_id
_entity_poly.type
_entity_poly.pdbx_seq_one_letter_code
_entity_poly.pdbx_strand_id
1 'polypeptide(L)' 'MTMNGKDTIEYYRTRFQIEFCFRDAKGFTGLTQCQARDVAKLSFNFNVSLTSVNIAKVLAKERKISISMASLK' A
#
# COMPACT_ATOMS: atom_id res chain seq x y z
N MET A 1 25.26 -4.72 14.40
CA MET A 1 25.09 -3.74 13.31
C MET A 1 24.52 -2.47 13.90
N THR A 2 25.33 -1.41 14.04
CA THR A 2 24.89 -0.10 14.53
C THR A 2 24.45 0.74 13.33
N MET A 3 23.15 1.03 13.24
CA MET A 3 22.59 1.91 12.21
C MET A 3 22.97 3.37 12.51
N ASN A 4 23.44 4.12 11.51
CA ASN A 4 23.76 5.53 11.71
C ASN A 4 22.47 6.33 11.95
N GLY A 5 22.56 7.46 12.65
CA GLY A 5 21.44 8.37 12.87
C GLY A 5 20.84 8.89 11.55
N LYS A 6 21.67 9.08 10.52
CA LYS A 6 21.20 9.44 9.16
C LYS A 6 20.27 8.37 8.58
N ASP A 7 20.70 7.11 8.60
CA ASP A 7 19.92 5.98 8.07
C ASP A 7 18.60 5.82 8.83
N THR A 8 18.64 5.99 10.15
CA THR A 8 17.44 5.98 11.00
C THR A 8 16.41 7.01 10.55
N ILE A 9 16.84 8.25 10.30
CA ILE A 9 15.96 9.33 9.85
C ILE A 9 15.43 9.03 8.45
N GLU A 10 16.26 8.54 7.53
CA GLU A 10 15.84 8.22 6.17
C GLU A 10 14.76 7.13 6.15
N TYR A 11 14.93 6.04 6.90
CA TYR A 11 13.91 5.00 7.04
C TYR A 11 12.63 5.52 7.71
N TYR A 12 12.75 6.42 8.68
CA TYR A 12 11.56 6.99 9.31
C TYR A 12 10.75 7.86 8.34
N ARG A 13 11.40 8.52 7.37
CA ARG A 13 10.70 9.30 6.34
C ARG A 13 9.84 8.43 5.42
N THR A 14 10.19 7.17 5.20
CA THR A 14 9.37 6.26 4.37
C THR A 14 8.17 5.69 5.12
N ARG A 15 8.05 5.90 6.44
CA ARG A 15 6.94 5.38 7.26
C ARG A 15 5.56 5.72 6.71
N PHE A 16 5.38 6.92 6.15
CA PHE A 16 4.08 7.37 5.65
C PHE A 16 3.64 6.65 4.36
N GLN A 17 4.53 5.91 3.69
CA GLN A 17 4.19 5.16 2.49
C GLN A 17 3.10 4.10 2.73
N ILE A 18 3.04 3.54 3.95
CA ILE A 18 2.03 2.53 4.31
C ILE A 18 0.61 3.12 4.33
N GLU A 19 0.47 4.39 4.69
CA GLU A 19 -0.84 5.07 4.75
C GLU A 19 -1.47 5.19 3.38
N PHE A 20 -0.67 5.38 2.32
CA PHE A 20 -1.17 5.38 0.95
C PHE A 20 -1.68 4.00 0.55
N CYS A 21 -0.99 2.93 0.96
CA CYS A 21 -1.44 1.55 0.69
C CYS A 21 -2.84 1.30 1.28
N PHE A 22 -3.05 1.64 2.55
CA PHE A 22 -4.35 1.47 3.20
C PHE A 22 -5.43 2.39 2.64
N ARG A 23 -5.08 3.64 2.30
CA ARG A 23 -5.99 4.59 1.66
C ARG A 23 -6.52 4.06 0.33
N ASP A 24 -5.61 3.65 -0.55
CA ASP A 24 -5.96 3.14 -1.88
C ASP A 24 -6.75 1.82 -1.75
N ALA A 25 -6.36 0.97 -0.80
CA ALA A 25 -7.05 -0.29 -0.59
C ALA A 25 -8.51 -0.09 -0.15
N LYS A 26 -8.77 0.87 0.76
CA LYS A 26 -10.12 1.27 1.18
C LYS A 26 -10.91 1.93 0.07
N GLY A 27 -10.29 2.85 -0.67
CA GLY A 27 -10.95 3.65 -1.71
C GLY A 27 -11.29 2.85 -2.97
N PHE A 28 -10.40 1.95 -3.40
CA PHE A 28 -10.50 1.34 -4.73
C PHE A 28 -10.67 -0.17 -4.73
N THR A 29 -10.26 -0.88 -3.66
CA THR A 29 -10.12 -2.36 -3.71
C THR A 29 -10.98 -3.13 -2.71
N GLY A 30 -11.89 -2.46 -1.99
CA GLY A 30 -12.83 -3.21 -1.16
C GLY A 30 -12.38 -3.51 0.27
N LEU A 31 -11.27 -2.92 0.77
CA LEU A 31 -10.64 -3.37 2.02
C LEU A 31 -11.59 -3.37 3.23
N THR A 32 -12.52 -2.41 3.28
CA THR A 32 -13.48 -2.25 4.37
C THR A 32 -14.92 -2.55 3.95
N GLN A 33 -15.14 -3.03 2.73
CA GLN A 33 -16.47 -3.31 2.19
C GLN A 33 -16.97 -4.73 2.51
N CYS A 34 -16.08 -5.68 2.83
CA CYS A 34 -16.48 -7.05 3.12
C CYS A 34 -17.28 -7.15 4.42
N GLN A 35 -18.47 -7.75 4.36
CA GLN A 35 -19.38 -7.98 5.49
C GLN A 35 -19.48 -9.48 5.85
N ALA A 36 -18.52 -10.30 5.44
CA ALA A 36 -18.49 -11.72 5.78
C ALA A 36 -18.29 -11.91 7.29
N ARG A 37 -19.01 -12.87 7.87
CA ARG A 37 -18.85 -13.28 9.28
C ARG A 37 -17.86 -14.43 9.48
N ASP A 38 -17.39 -15.01 8.38
CA ASP A 38 -16.39 -16.08 8.38
C ASP A 38 -14.98 -15.50 8.33
N VAL A 39 -14.11 -15.94 9.24
CA VAL A 39 -12.74 -15.43 9.39
C VAL A 39 -11.92 -15.67 8.13
N ALA A 40 -12.05 -16.84 7.50
CA ALA A 40 -11.26 -17.18 6.31
C ALA A 40 -11.66 -16.29 5.12
N LYS A 41 -12.96 -16.03 4.94
CA LYS A 41 -13.45 -15.09 3.91
C LYS A 41 -12.95 -13.67 4.15
N LEU A 42 -12.91 -13.23 5.41
CA LEU A 42 -12.41 -11.91 5.75
C LEU A 42 -10.89 -11.78 5.50
N SER A 43 -10.11 -12.79 5.89
CA SER A 43 -8.67 -12.85 5.61
C SER A 43 -8.38 -12.85 4.10
N PHE A 44 -9.16 -13.61 3.32
CA PHE A 44 -9.05 -13.61 1.87
C PHE A 44 -9.33 -12.21 1.28
N ASN A 45 -10.39 -11.54 1.73
CA ASN A 45 -10.71 -10.18 1.28
C ASN A 45 -9.56 -9.21 1.55
N PHE A 46 -9.01 -9.20 2.77
CA PHE A 46 -7.89 -8.32 3.12
C PHE A 46 -6.66 -8.56 2.23
N ASN A 47 -6.31 -9.83 2.02
CA ASN A 47 -5.17 -10.20 1.18
C ASN A 47 -5.38 -9.77 -0.27
N VAL A 48 -6.56 -10.03 -0.83
CA VAL A 48 -6.88 -9.65 -2.21
C VAL A 48 -6.92 -8.13 -2.39
N SER A 49 -7.54 -7.39 -1.48
CA SER A 49 -7.57 -5.91 -1.53
C SER A 49 -6.16 -5.32 -1.55
N LEU A 50 -5.28 -5.73 -0.63
CA LEU A 50 -3.90 -5.22 -0.58
C LEU A 50 -3.05 -5.70 -1.77
N THR A 51 -3.25 -6.95 -2.21
CA THR A 51 -2.57 -7.49 -3.39
C THR A 51 -2.96 -6.72 -4.65
N SER A 52 -4.22 -6.33 -4.77
CA SER A 52 -4.72 -5.55 -5.91
C SER A 52 -4.03 -4.18 -6.02
N VAL A 53 -3.80 -3.50 -4.88
CA VAL A 53 -3.00 -2.27 -4.84
C VAL A 53 -1.56 -2.52 -5.29
N ASN A 54 -0.93 -3.60 -4.83
CA ASN A 54 0.45 -3.93 -5.22
C ASN A 54 0.56 -4.24 -6.72
N ILE A 55 -0.38 -5.00 -7.28
CA ILE A 55 -0.44 -5.28 -8.73
C ILE A 55 -0.58 -3.96 -9.50
N ALA A 56 -1.48 -3.07 -9.09
CA ALA A 56 -1.64 -1.76 -9.73
C ALA A 56 -0.34 -0.94 -9.71
N LYS A 57 0.40 -0.96 -8.59
CA LYS A 57 1.70 -0.29 -8.46
C LYS A 57 2.75 -0.87 -9.41
N VAL A 58 2.83 -2.20 -9.53
CA VAL A 58 3.75 -2.88 -10.45
C VAL A 58 3.41 -2.53 -11.90
N LEU A 59 2.15 -2.63 -12.29
CA LEU A 59 1.69 -2.30 -13.65
C LEU A 59 1.95 -0.83 -14.00
N ALA A 60 1.73 0.09 -13.07
CA ALA A 60 2.05 1.50 -13.26
C ALA A 60 3.56 1.71 -13.49
N LYS A 61 4.41 1.03 -12.72
CA LYS A 61 5.86 1.07 -12.88
C LYS A 61 6.29 0.54 -14.26
N GLU A 62 5.74 -0.59 -14.70
CA GLU A 62 6.02 -1.17 -16.02
C GLU A 62 5.60 -0.22 -17.15
N ARG A 63 4.46 0.46 -17.00
CA ARG A 63 3.95 1.43 -17.98
C ARG A 63 4.57 2.82 -17.86
N LYS A 64 5.54 3.02 -16.95
CA LYS A 64 6.14 4.34 -16.63
C LYS A 64 5.08 5.40 -16.26
N ILE A 65 3.94 4.97 -15.73
CA ILE A 65 2.90 5.84 -15.21
C ILE A 65 3.28 6.24 -13.79
N SER A 66 3.35 7.54 -13.55
CA SER A 66 3.65 8.04 -12.22
C SER A 66 2.40 8.05 -11.34
N ILE A 67 2.43 7.22 -10.30
CA ILE A 67 1.35 7.08 -9.31
C ILE A 67 1.67 7.78 -7.97
N SER A 68 2.86 8.36 -7.86
CA SER A 68 3.28 9.05 -6.64
C SER A 68 2.77 10.49 -6.63
N MET A 69 2.21 10.91 -5.49
CA MET A 69 1.91 12.33 -5.23
C MET A 69 3.14 13.23 -5.39
N ALA A 70 4.35 12.70 -5.16
CA ALA A 70 5.61 13.45 -5.39
C ALA A 70 5.86 13.80 -6.87
N SER A 71 5.09 13.19 -7.78
CA SER A 71 5.17 13.45 -9.22
C SER A 71 4.21 14.52 -9.70
N LEU A 72 3.24 14.93 -8.87
CA LEU A 72 2.48 16.15 -9.09
C LEU A 72 3.42 17.31 -8.72
N LYS A 73 4.03 17.94 -9.72
CA LYS A 73 4.70 19.24 -9.58
C LYS A 73 3.73 20.36 -9.89
#